data_AF-A0A098E772-F1
#
_entry.id   AF-A0A098E772-F1
#
_cell.length_a   1.000
_cell.length_b   1.000
_cell.length_c   1.000
_cell.angle_alpha   90.00
_cell.angle_beta   90.00
_cell.angle_gamma   90.00
#
_symmetry.space_group_name_H-M   'P 1'
#
loop_
_entity.id
_entity.type
_entity.pdbx_description
1 polymer ?
#
loop_
_entity_poly.entity_id
_entity_poly.type
_entity_poly.pdbx_seq_one_letter_code
_entity_poly.pdbx_strand_id
1 'polypeptide(L)'
;MYNPKYEISNKLLNCLNRISAAHNLITNAPLIPKWESKLREDARIKSAHFSTRIEGNTLTLDEVRDLFDGKEVYAKPRDKQEVVNYRKVLEFVDGEPEISLETMKEINRITLEKIDDENGGKFRKIQNYIVKETNRKREIIYTPPPAKEIPGMMHDLAGWISGAVKEEISPVIIAGVAHYEFVSIHPFLDGNGRTARALATLILYKLGYDTKRLFSLEEHYDLNLAGYYSALQSAQENRDNEREELTLWLEYFAEGIANELTRIEKQILDISRDKALKDKLGQLELNERQMKAVSHILKYERITNREYVKKFGVSNATAKRDLNELTSMKLLMQKGRGRSVYYIIMT
;
A
#
# COMPACT_ATOMS: atom_id res chain seq x y z
N MET A 1 9.93 -10.53 24.83
CA MET A 1 10.47 -9.85 23.63
C MET A 1 10.40 -10.84 22.49
N TYR A 2 9.59 -10.53 21.48
CA TYR A 2 9.41 -11.35 20.29
C TYR A 2 10.70 -11.41 19.46
N ASN A 3 11.08 -12.60 19.00
CA ASN A 3 12.27 -12.83 18.21
C ASN A 3 11.96 -13.86 17.10
N PRO A 4 11.55 -13.41 15.90
CA PRO A 4 11.17 -14.29 14.80
C PRO A 4 12.39 -15.07 14.29
N LYS A 5 12.20 -16.35 14.00
CA LYS A 5 13.23 -17.17 13.35
C LYS A 5 12.98 -17.19 11.85
N TYR A 6 13.99 -16.77 11.09
CA TYR A 6 14.00 -16.94 9.64
C TYR A 6 15.41 -17.00 9.07
N GLU A 7 15.55 -17.63 7.90
CA GLU A 7 16.76 -17.66 7.10
C GLU A 7 16.57 -16.83 5.82
N ILE A 8 17.64 -16.15 5.39
CA ILE A 8 17.66 -15.50 4.08
C ILE A 8 18.02 -16.55 3.03
N SER A 9 17.02 -17.29 2.58
CA SER A 9 17.19 -18.26 1.51
C SER A 9 17.57 -17.59 0.18
N ASN A 10 18.10 -18.37 -0.77
CA ASN A 10 18.36 -17.88 -2.12
C ASN A 10 17.08 -17.34 -2.81
N LYS A 11 15.92 -17.94 -2.53
CA LYS A 11 14.64 -17.49 -3.09
C LYS A 11 14.26 -16.13 -2.49
N LEU A 12 14.34 -15.98 -1.17
CA LEU A 12 14.04 -14.72 -0.50
C LEU A 12 15.00 -13.61 -0.98
N LEU A 13 16.31 -13.88 -1.00
CA LEU A 13 17.31 -12.94 -1.50
C LEU A 13 17.02 -12.47 -2.93
N ASN A 14 16.69 -13.40 -3.84
CA ASN A 14 16.34 -13.07 -5.22
C ASN A 14 15.08 -12.21 -5.31
N CYS A 15 14.08 -12.46 -4.46
CA CYS A 15 12.89 -11.61 -4.39
C CYS A 15 13.24 -10.20 -3.91
N LEU A 16 14.05 -10.05 -2.85
CA LEU A 16 14.50 -8.76 -2.34
C LEU A 16 15.28 -7.95 -3.40
N ASN A 17 16.13 -8.61 -4.19
CA ASN A 17 16.85 -7.98 -5.30
C ASN A 17 15.89 -7.48 -6.39
N ARG A 18 14.91 -8.29 -6.79
CA ARG A 18 13.87 -7.91 -7.77
C ARG A 18 13.03 -6.73 -7.27
N ILE A 19 12.61 -6.77 -6.01
CA ILE A 19 11.85 -5.68 -5.38
C ILE A 19 12.66 -4.39 -5.43
N SER A 20 13.94 -4.43 -5.03
CA SER A 20 14.80 -3.25 -5.00
C SER A 20 15.04 -2.66 -6.39
N ALA A 21 15.22 -3.52 -7.41
CA ALA A 21 15.37 -3.11 -8.80
C ALA A 21 14.09 -2.42 -9.32
N ALA A 22 12.93 -3.07 -9.17
CA ALA A 22 11.65 -2.52 -9.61
C ALA A 22 11.28 -1.25 -8.85
N HIS A 23 11.48 -1.22 -7.53
CA HIS A 23 11.28 -0.04 -6.69
C HIS A 23 12.07 1.16 -7.22
N ASN A 24 13.38 0.99 -7.47
CA ASN A 24 14.23 2.07 -7.97
C ASN A 24 13.75 2.59 -9.33
N LEU A 25 13.31 1.72 -10.23
CA LEU A 25 12.77 2.13 -11.53
C LEU A 25 11.47 2.91 -11.36
N ILE A 26 10.49 2.37 -10.62
CA ILE A 26 9.16 2.97 -10.42
C ILE A 26 9.29 4.35 -9.77
N THR A 27 10.08 4.45 -8.70
CA THR A 27 10.27 5.69 -7.94
C THR A 27 10.90 6.78 -8.80
N ASN A 28 11.83 6.43 -9.68
CA ASN A 28 12.50 7.38 -10.57
C ASN A 28 11.82 7.56 -11.94
N ALA A 29 10.75 6.82 -12.23
CA ALA A 29 10.05 6.91 -13.51
C ALA A 29 9.36 8.27 -13.68
N PRO A 30 9.62 9.00 -14.79
CA PRO A 30 8.96 10.28 -15.07
C PRO A 30 7.53 10.03 -15.58
N LEU A 31 6.60 9.80 -14.65
CA LEU A 31 5.18 9.68 -14.97
C LEU A 31 4.51 11.06 -15.01
N ILE A 32 3.59 11.26 -15.96
CA ILE A 32 2.75 12.46 -15.94
C ILE A 32 1.83 12.36 -14.72
N PRO A 33 1.65 13.45 -13.96
CA PRO A 33 0.84 13.46 -12.74
C PRO A 33 -0.55 12.83 -12.88
N LYS A 34 -1.24 13.09 -13.99
CA LYS A 34 -2.57 12.54 -14.24
C LYS A 34 -2.58 11.02 -14.37
N TRP A 35 -1.58 10.44 -15.04
CA TRP A 35 -1.45 8.98 -15.18
C TRP A 35 -1.10 8.35 -13.84
N GLU A 36 -0.16 8.97 -13.12
CA GLU A 36 0.23 8.50 -11.79
C GLU A 36 -0.96 8.52 -10.82
N SER A 37 -1.74 9.61 -10.80
CA SER A 37 -2.96 9.72 -9.99
C SER A 37 -3.98 8.63 -10.33
N LYS A 38 -4.19 8.35 -11.63
CA LYS A 38 -5.11 7.31 -12.08
C LYS A 38 -4.63 5.92 -11.64
N LEU A 39 -3.35 5.63 -11.79
CA LEU A 39 -2.77 4.34 -11.37
C LEU A 39 -2.85 4.16 -9.84
N ARG A 40 -2.66 5.22 -9.06
CA ARG A 40 -2.87 5.20 -7.60
C ARG A 40 -4.32 4.93 -7.23
N GLU A 41 -5.27 5.58 -7.91
CA GLU A 41 -6.70 5.35 -7.70
C GLU A 41 -7.09 3.91 -8.05
N ASP A 42 -6.64 3.40 -9.19
CA ASP A 42 -6.83 2.00 -9.59
C ASP A 42 -6.23 1.02 -8.55
N ALA A 43 -5.04 1.32 -8.01
CA ALA A 43 -4.40 0.52 -6.96
C ALA A 43 -5.23 0.53 -5.66
N ARG A 44 -5.73 1.69 -5.22
CA ARG A 44 -6.60 1.79 -4.03
C ARG A 44 -7.90 1.01 -4.18
N ILE A 45 -8.54 1.10 -5.34
CA ILE A 45 -9.77 0.37 -5.66
C ILE A 45 -9.51 -1.13 -5.60
N LYS A 46 -8.42 -1.59 -6.22
CA LYS A 46 -8.00 -3.00 -6.16
C LYS A 46 -7.72 -3.45 -4.73
N SER A 47 -6.95 -2.69 -3.96
CA SER A 47 -6.68 -3.02 -2.56
C SER A 47 -7.95 -3.11 -1.72
N ALA A 48 -8.90 -2.18 -1.88
CA ALA A 48 -10.19 -2.27 -1.22
C ALA A 48 -10.97 -3.52 -1.62
N HIS A 49 -11.12 -3.76 -2.93
CA HIS A 49 -11.84 -4.92 -3.45
C HIS A 49 -11.25 -6.24 -2.96
N PHE A 50 -9.96 -6.49 -3.23
CA PHE A 50 -9.33 -7.77 -2.93
C PHE A 50 -9.17 -7.98 -1.43
N SER A 51 -8.85 -6.93 -0.65
CA SER A 51 -8.75 -7.08 0.80
C SER A 51 -10.08 -7.43 1.45
N THR A 52 -11.21 -6.87 0.99
CA THR A 52 -12.53 -7.27 1.52
C THR A 52 -12.97 -8.63 0.99
N ARG A 53 -12.64 -8.96 -0.27
CA ARG A 53 -13.03 -10.24 -0.89
C ARG A 53 -12.33 -11.45 -0.26
N ILE A 54 -11.08 -11.30 0.17
CA ILE A 54 -10.35 -12.32 0.95
C ILE A 54 -11.12 -12.71 2.22
N GLU A 55 -11.88 -11.77 2.80
CA GLU A 55 -12.73 -11.98 3.99
C GLU A 55 -14.18 -12.40 3.64
N GLY A 56 -14.48 -12.64 2.37
CA GLY A 56 -15.78 -13.14 1.90
C GLY A 56 -16.77 -12.08 1.40
N ASN A 57 -16.34 -10.83 1.24
CA ASN A 57 -17.16 -9.79 0.61
C ASN A 57 -17.51 -10.16 -0.83
N THR A 58 -18.75 -9.89 -1.26
CA THR A 58 -19.27 -10.38 -2.54
C THR A 58 -19.31 -9.34 -3.66
N LEU A 59 -18.93 -8.08 -3.37
CA LEU A 59 -18.91 -7.02 -4.38
C LEU A 59 -17.88 -7.31 -5.48
N THR A 60 -18.29 -7.10 -6.71
CA THR A 60 -17.41 -7.13 -7.89
C THR A 60 -16.47 -5.91 -7.90
N LEU A 61 -15.39 -5.99 -8.68
CA LEU A 61 -14.45 -4.88 -8.81
C LEU A 61 -15.12 -3.62 -9.38
N ASP A 62 -16.09 -3.77 -10.29
CA ASP A 62 -16.81 -2.63 -10.88
C ASP A 62 -17.79 -2.00 -9.88
N GLU A 63 -18.45 -2.79 -9.04
CA GLU A 63 -19.26 -2.26 -7.93
C GLU A 63 -18.39 -1.52 -6.91
N VAL A 64 -17.18 -2.00 -6.62
CA VAL A 64 -16.23 -1.28 -5.76
C VAL A 64 -15.80 0.04 -6.40
N ARG A 65 -15.55 0.08 -7.72
CA ARG A 65 -15.28 1.32 -8.46
C ARG A 65 -16.45 2.30 -8.34
N ASP A 66 -17.67 1.82 -8.56
CA ASP A 66 -18.87 2.64 -8.46
C ASP A 66 -19.05 3.23 -7.05
N LEU A 67 -18.75 2.48 -6.00
CA LEU A 67 -18.72 3.00 -4.62
C LEU A 67 -17.64 4.08 -4.43
N PHE A 68 -16.46 3.92 -5.04
CA PHE A 68 -15.40 4.93 -4.98
C PHE A 68 -15.81 6.25 -5.68
N ASP A 69 -16.52 6.13 -6.80
CA ASP A 69 -17.11 7.24 -7.56
C ASP A 69 -18.32 7.90 -6.87
N GLY A 70 -18.79 7.34 -5.74
CA GLY A 70 -19.97 7.83 -5.02
C GLY A 70 -21.31 7.48 -5.69
N LYS A 71 -21.32 6.49 -6.59
CA LYS A 71 -22.54 5.97 -7.22
C LYS A 71 -23.27 5.01 -6.29
N GLU A 72 -24.55 4.82 -6.55
CA GLU A 72 -25.37 3.86 -5.82
C GLU A 72 -25.12 2.42 -6.28
N VAL A 73 -24.88 1.53 -5.32
CA VAL A 73 -24.67 0.09 -5.56
C VAL A 73 -25.71 -0.72 -4.79
N TYR A 74 -26.37 -1.66 -5.49
CA TYR A 74 -27.39 -2.55 -4.95
C TYR A 74 -26.77 -3.83 -4.40
N ALA A 75 -26.32 -3.77 -3.15
CA ALA A 75 -25.71 -4.90 -2.44
C ALA A 75 -26.03 -4.86 -0.94
N LYS A 76 -25.61 -5.90 -0.22
CA LYS A 76 -25.76 -5.99 1.25
C LYS A 76 -25.16 -4.73 1.90
N PRO A 77 -25.86 -4.09 2.86
CA PRO A 77 -25.34 -2.90 3.53
C PRO A 77 -23.96 -3.12 4.17
N ARG A 78 -23.73 -4.30 4.76
CA ARG A 78 -22.44 -4.67 5.33
C ARG A 78 -21.33 -4.71 4.28
N ASP A 79 -21.52 -5.41 3.16
CA ASP A 79 -20.51 -5.52 2.10
C ASP A 79 -20.09 -4.13 1.57
N LYS A 80 -21.06 -3.21 1.39
CA LYS A 80 -20.78 -1.82 1.01
C LYS A 80 -19.98 -1.08 2.09
N GLN A 81 -20.38 -1.22 3.36
CA GLN A 81 -19.71 -0.55 4.47
C GLN A 81 -18.27 -1.05 4.65
N GLU A 82 -18.00 -2.33 4.43
CA GLU A 82 -16.63 -2.89 4.50
C GLU A 82 -15.69 -2.25 3.46
N VAL A 83 -16.18 -2.04 2.24
CA VAL A 83 -15.40 -1.39 1.17
C VAL A 83 -15.17 0.09 1.50
N VAL A 84 -16.20 0.79 1.98
CA VAL A 84 -16.07 2.19 2.44
C VAL A 84 -15.07 2.31 3.58
N ASN A 85 -15.12 1.39 4.55
CA ASN A 85 -14.20 1.37 5.68
C ASN A 85 -12.77 1.10 5.22
N TYR A 86 -12.56 0.12 4.34
CA TYR A 86 -11.20 -0.18 3.88
C TYR A 86 -10.62 0.95 3.01
N ARG A 87 -11.45 1.67 2.25
CA ARG A 87 -11.03 2.93 1.61
C ARG A 87 -10.51 3.93 2.64
N LYS A 88 -11.23 4.16 3.75
CA LYS A 88 -10.77 5.04 4.84
C LYS A 88 -9.49 4.53 5.50
N VAL A 89 -9.33 3.21 5.64
CA VAL A 89 -8.07 2.62 6.13
C VAL A 89 -6.91 2.96 5.20
N LEU A 90 -7.10 2.82 3.88
CA LEU A 90 -6.07 3.20 2.90
C LEU A 90 -5.76 4.70 2.96
N GLU A 91 -6.76 5.56 3.10
CA GLU A 91 -6.57 7.01 3.29
C GLU A 91 -5.81 7.33 4.60
N PHE A 92 -6.04 6.57 5.67
CA PHE A 92 -5.31 6.70 6.93
C PHE A 92 -3.85 6.23 6.80
N VAL A 93 -3.62 5.06 6.21
CA VAL A 93 -2.27 4.54 5.91
C VAL A 93 -1.51 5.49 4.98
N ASP A 94 -2.23 6.13 4.07
CA ASP A 94 -1.67 7.11 3.14
C ASP A 94 -1.13 8.36 3.84
N GLY A 95 -1.67 8.71 5.01
CA GLY A 95 -1.13 9.76 5.89
C GLY A 95 0.17 9.36 6.58
N GLU A 96 0.58 8.09 6.45
CA GLU A 96 1.73 7.49 7.10
C GLU A 96 1.76 7.86 8.60
N PRO A 97 0.84 7.35 9.43
CA PRO A 97 0.93 7.48 10.88
C PRO A 97 2.19 6.77 11.41
N GLU A 98 2.61 7.12 12.63
CA GLU A 98 3.65 6.36 13.33
C GLU A 98 3.22 4.90 13.50
N ILE A 99 4.15 3.95 13.36
CA ILE A 99 3.85 2.53 13.58
C ILE A 99 3.82 2.29 15.09
N SER A 100 2.62 2.13 15.64
CA SER A 100 2.42 1.94 17.07
C SER A 100 1.27 0.98 17.34
N LEU A 101 1.15 0.54 18.59
CA LEU A 101 0.00 -0.23 19.06
C LEU A 101 -1.33 0.51 18.83
N GLU A 102 -1.34 1.82 19.07
CA GLU A 102 -2.54 2.65 18.89
C GLU A 102 -2.91 2.79 17.42
N THR A 103 -1.91 2.87 16.52
CA THR A 103 -2.14 2.85 15.08
C THR A 103 -2.77 1.53 14.62
N MET A 104 -2.33 0.39 15.16
CA MET A 104 -2.92 -0.92 14.84
C MET A 104 -4.38 -1.01 15.32
N LYS A 105 -4.69 -0.48 16.51
CA LYS A 105 -6.06 -0.38 17.01
C LYS A 105 -6.91 0.56 16.16
N GLU A 106 -6.36 1.70 15.74
CA GLU A 106 -7.08 2.67 14.93
C GLU A 106 -7.42 2.12 13.55
N ILE A 107 -6.49 1.41 12.89
CA ILE A 107 -6.77 0.71 11.63
C ILE A 107 -7.95 -0.26 11.82
N ASN A 108 -7.97 -1.05 12.91
CA ASN A 108 -9.07 -1.97 13.18
C ASN A 108 -10.38 -1.23 13.49
N ARG A 109 -10.32 -0.13 14.25
CA ARG A 109 -11.49 0.71 14.56
C ARG A 109 -12.13 1.25 13.28
N ILE A 110 -11.33 1.77 12.34
CA ILE A 110 -11.82 2.25 11.04
C ILE A 110 -12.39 1.07 10.23
N THR A 111 -11.72 -0.09 10.24
CA THR A 111 -12.17 -1.31 9.54
C THR A 111 -13.58 -1.73 9.96
N LEU A 112 -13.92 -1.58 11.25
CA LEU A 112 -15.19 -2.01 11.83
C LEU A 112 -16.21 -0.89 12.04
N GLU A 113 -15.92 0.33 11.59
CA GLU A 113 -16.82 1.49 11.74
C GLU A 113 -18.21 1.18 11.15
N LYS A 114 -19.29 1.38 11.92
CA LYS A 114 -20.68 1.06 11.55
C LYS A 114 -20.96 -0.42 11.24
N ILE A 115 -20.02 -1.31 11.54
CA ILE A 115 -20.18 -2.77 11.44
C ILE A 115 -20.19 -3.37 12.84
N ASP A 116 -19.22 -2.98 13.67
CA ASP A 116 -19.07 -3.38 15.06
C ASP A 116 -18.30 -2.30 15.85
N ASP A 117 -18.97 -1.16 16.07
CA ASP A 117 -18.39 -0.01 16.79
C ASP A 117 -18.08 -0.33 18.26
N GLU A 118 -18.76 -1.33 18.84
CA GLU A 118 -18.52 -1.75 20.22
C GLU A 118 -17.13 -2.39 20.36
N ASN A 119 -16.72 -3.21 19.40
CA ASN A 119 -15.46 -3.96 19.47
C ASN A 119 -14.34 -3.37 18.62
N GLY A 120 -14.63 -2.45 17.70
CA GLY A 120 -13.63 -1.76 16.87
C GLY A 120 -12.45 -1.20 17.68
N GLY A 121 -11.23 -1.64 17.35
CA GLY A 121 -9.99 -1.20 17.99
C GLY A 121 -9.76 -1.73 19.41
N LYS A 122 -10.62 -2.64 19.91
CA LYS A 122 -10.50 -3.23 21.24
C LYS A 122 -10.09 -4.69 21.14
N PHE A 123 -9.06 -5.08 21.90
CA PHE A 123 -8.65 -6.49 21.94
C PHE A 123 -9.78 -7.40 22.39
N ARG A 124 -9.89 -8.55 21.75
CA ARG A 124 -10.90 -9.55 22.10
C ARG A 124 -10.69 -10.03 23.53
N LYS A 125 -11.79 -10.24 24.25
CA LYS A 125 -11.80 -10.78 25.61
C LYS A 125 -12.11 -12.27 25.66
N ILE A 126 -12.47 -12.85 24.52
CA ILE A 126 -12.88 -14.24 24.36
C ILE A 126 -11.97 -14.94 23.36
N GLN A 127 -11.97 -16.28 23.39
CA GLN A 127 -11.24 -17.06 22.41
C GLN A 127 -11.92 -17.01 21.05
N ASN A 128 -11.16 -16.74 20.00
CA ASN A 128 -11.60 -16.80 18.61
C ASN A 128 -10.90 -17.97 17.91
N TYR A 129 -11.54 -18.57 16.90
CA TYR A 129 -10.99 -19.70 16.15
C TYR A 129 -11.01 -19.38 14.67
N ILE A 130 -9.89 -19.63 13.98
CA ILE A 130 -9.85 -19.51 12.52
C ILE A 130 -10.38 -20.81 11.94
N VAL A 131 -11.55 -20.73 11.31
CA VAL A 131 -12.27 -21.92 10.80
C VAL A 131 -12.35 -21.92 9.28
N LYS A 132 -12.16 -23.10 8.68
CA LYS A 132 -12.53 -23.37 7.29
C LYS A 132 -13.91 -23.98 7.28
N GLU A 133 -14.79 -23.46 6.43
CA GLU A 133 -16.04 -24.14 6.13
C GLU A 133 -15.90 -24.88 4.79
N THR A 134 -16.05 -26.21 4.80
CA THR A 134 -16.01 -27.05 3.60
C THR A 134 -17.15 -28.05 3.67
N ASN A 135 -18.03 -28.07 2.67
CA ASN A 135 -19.19 -28.97 2.61
C ASN A 135 -20.06 -28.96 3.89
N ARG A 136 -20.31 -27.77 4.47
CA ARG A 136 -21.03 -27.57 5.74
C ARG A 136 -20.37 -28.18 6.99
N LYS A 137 -19.11 -28.63 6.89
CA LYS A 137 -18.27 -28.96 8.04
C LYS A 137 -17.39 -27.76 8.36
N ARG A 138 -17.29 -27.44 9.66
CA ARG A 138 -16.36 -26.44 10.18
C ARG A 138 -15.16 -27.15 10.77
N GLU A 139 -13.99 -26.86 10.21
CA GLU A 139 -12.71 -27.35 10.69
C GLU A 139 -11.93 -26.17 11.27
N ILE A 140 -11.42 -26.31 12.49
CA ILE A 140 -10.53 -25.32 13.09
C ILE A 140 -9.17 -25.49 12.41
N ILE A 141 -8.78 -24.49 11.62
CA ILE A 141 -7.49 -24.46 10.92
C ILE A 141 -6.40 -24.02 11.89
N TYR A 142 -6.72 -23.06 12.75
CA TYR A 142 -5.75 -22.46 13.64
C TYR A 142 -6.43 -21.91 14.90
N THR A 143 -5.77 -22.10 16.03
CA THR A 143 -6.20 -21.56 17.34
C THR A 143 -5.22 -20.48 17.77
N PRO A 144 -5.59 -19.19 17.66
CA PRO A 144 -4.78 -18.09 18.14
C PRO A 144 -4.50 -18.15 19.66
N PRO A 145 -3.51 -17.39 20.16
CA PRO A 145 -3.19 -17.29 21.58
C PRO A 145 -4.38 -16.91 22.47
N PRO A 146 -4.40 -17.26 23.76
CA PRO A 146 -5.44 -16.85 24.69
C PRO A 146 -5.59 -15.32 24.79
N ALA A 147 -6.83 -14.84 24.96
CA ALA A 147 -7.15 -13.41 25.02
C ALA A 147 -6.32 -12.61 26.06
N LYS A 148 -5.97 -13.25 27.18
CA LYS A 148 -5.18 -12.65 28.26
C LYS A 148 -3.73 -12.31 27.87
N GLU A 149 -3.19 -12.96 26.82
CA GLU A 149 -1.79 -12.82 26.40
C GLU A 149 -1.62 -11.75 25.31
N ILE A 150 -2.70 -11.44 24.58
CA ILE A 150 -2.72 -10.48 23.46
C ILE A 150 -2.03 -9.15 23.80
N PRO A 151 -2.32 -8.47 24.93
CA PRO A 151 -1.71 -7.16 25.20
C PRO A 151 -0.19 -7.22 25.26
N GLY A 152 0.37 -8.28 25.86
CA GLY A 152 1.81 -8.48 25.94
C GLY A 152 2.43 -8.79 24.58
N MET A 153 1.81 -9.69 23.81
CA MET A 153 2.30 -10.06 22.47
C MET A 153 2.27 -8.88 21.49
N MET A 154 1.21 -8.08 21.52
CA MET A 154 1.09 -6.91 20.66
C MET A 154 2.08 -5.80 21.04
N HIS A 155 2.39 -5.66 22.33
CA HIS A 155 3.46 -4.77 22.79
C HIS A 155 4.83 -5.27 22.31
N ASP A 156 5.10 -6.57 22.43
CA ASP A 156 6.33 -7.19 21.96
C ASP A 156 6.50 -7.07 20.44
N LEU A 157 5.42 -7.22 19.65
CA LEU A 157 5.43 -6.99 18.21
C LEU A 157 5.78 -5.54 17.86
N ALA A 158 5.14 -4.56 18.50
CA ALA A 158 5.44 -3.14 18.25
C ALA A 158 6.90 -2.80 18.64
N GLY A 159 7.39 -3.36 19.75
CA GLY A 159 8.78 -3.24 20.17
C GLY A 159 9.76 -3.87 19.17
N TRP A 160 9.42 -5.07 18.65
CA TRP A 160 10.22 -5.75 17.64
C TRP A 160 10.31 -4.95 16.34
N ILE A 161 9.18 -4.43 15.82
CA ILE A 161 9.19 -3.59 14.60
C ILE A 161 10.13 -2.39 14.79
N SER A 162 10.02 -1.71 15.94
CA SER A 162 10.85 -0.54 16.26
C SER A 162 12.35 -0.89 16.37
N GLY A 163 12.67 -2.07 16.90
CA GLY A 163 14.04 -2.59 16.97
C GLY A 163 14.59 -2.95 15.58
N ALA A 164 13.82 -3.69 14.80
CA ALA A 164 14.17 -4.12 13.45
C ALA A 164 14.49 -2.95 12.51
N VAL A 165 13.75 -1.84 12.63
CA VAL A 165 14.04 -0.59 11.89
C VAL A 165 15.41 -0.01 12.28
N LYS A 166 15.77 -0.02 13.57
CA LYS A 166 17.07 0.47 14.05
C LYS A 166 18.23 -0.44 13.64
N GLU A 167 17.95 -1.74 13.50
CA GLU A 167 18.90 -2.74 13.01
C GLU A 167 19.00 -2.78 11.48
N GLU A 168 18.31 -1.88 10.78
CA GLU A 168 18.32 -1.77 9.32
C GLU A 168 17.88 -3.06 8.61
N ILE A 169 16.99 -3.84 9.24
CA ILE A 169 16.37 -5.01 8.61
C ILE A 169 15.57 -4.53 7.38
N SER A 170 15.63 -5.31 6.30
CA SER A 170 14.90 -5.02 5.06
C SER A 170 13.42 -4.69 5.34
N PRO A 171 12.88 -3.57 4.82
CA PRO A 171 11.48 -3.19 5.02
C PRO A 171 10.46 -4.25 4.60
N VAL A 172 10.80 -5.04 3.58
CA VAL A 172 10.00 -6.18 3.11
C VAL A 172 9.93 -7.27 4.17
N ILE A 173 11.05 -7.56 4.84
CA ILE A 173 11.09 -8.55 5.93
C ILE A 173 10.30 -8.03 7.12
N ILE A 174 10.49 -6.76 7.50
CA ILE A 174 9.74 -6.15 8.62
C ILE A 174 8.23 -6.22 8.37
N ALA A 175 7.78 -5.83 7.18
CA ALA A 175 6.37 -5.89 6.80
C ALA A 175 5.83 -7.33 6.79
N GLY A 176 6.61 -8.28 6.26
CA GLY A 176 6.23 -9.69 6.21
C GLY A 176 6.10 -10.32 7.60
N VAL A 177 7.09 -10.13 8.47
CA VAL A 177 7.01 -10.63 9.86
C VAL A 177 5.86 -9.96 10.61
N ALA A 178 5.70 -8.64 10.48
CA ALA A 178 4.61 -7.93 11.17
C ALA A 178 3.24 -8.42 10.71
N HIS A 179 3.04 -8.69 9.42
CA HIS A 179 1.82 -9.28 8.90
C HIS A 179 1.56 -10.65 9.54
N TYR A 180 2.55 -11.55 9.49
CA TYR A 180 2.45 -12.90 10.04
C TYR A 180 2.12 -12.88 11.53
N GLU A 181 2.89 -12.12 12.30
CA GLU A 181 2.76 -12.13 13.75
C GLU A 181 1.41 -11.52 14.17
N PHE A 182 1.00 -10.43 13.52
CA PHE A 182 -0.30 -9.82 13.78
C PHE A 182 -1.46 -10.79 13.50
N VAL A 183 -1.47 -11.45 12.34
CA VAL A 183 -2.58 -12.35 11.97
C VAL A 183 -2.60 -13.61 12.84
N SER A 184 -1.44 -14.04 13.34
CA SER A 184 -1.29 -15.20 14.23
C SER A 184 -1.70 -14.88 15.67
N ILE A 185 -1.36 -13.70 16.21
CA ILE A 185 -1.90 -13.22 17.50
C ILE A 185 -3.43 -13.09 17.43
N HIS A 186 -3.94 -12.64 16.28
CA HIS A 186 -5.36 -12.44 16.01
C HIS A 186 -6.04 -11.57 17.10
N PRO A 187 -5.57 -10.32 17.31
CA PRO A 187 -5.87 -9.54 18.50
C PRO A 187 -7.32 -9.07 18.64
N PHE A 188 -8.06 -8.96 17.54
CA PHE A 188 -9.42 -8.40 17.49
C PHE A 188 -10.48 -9.48 17.26
N LEU A 189 -11.76 -9.15 17.49
CA LEU A 189 -12.86 -10.07 17.20
C LEU A 189 -13.12 -10.24 15.70
N ASP A 190 -12.95 -9.16 14.92
CA ASP A 190 -13.07 -9.13 13.47
C ASP A 190 -12.05 -8.14 12.88
N GLY A 191 -11.80 -8.19 11.58
CA GLY A 191 -10.95 -7.25 10.86
C GLY A 191 -9.45 -7.55 10.95
N ASN A 192 -9.04 -8.69 11.52
CA ASN A 192 -7.62 -9.03 11.71
C ASN A 192 -6.85 -9.10 10.39
N GLY A 193 -7.37 -9.81 9.37
CA GLY A 193 -6.71 -9.93 8.07
C GLY A 193 -6.55 -8.58 7.36
N ARG A 194 -7.62 -7.78 7.34
CA ARG A 194 -7.63 -6.41 6.79
C ARG A 194 -6.63 -5.49 7.52
N THR A 195 -6.58 -5.59 8.85
CA THR A 195 -5.64 -4.80 9.67
C THR A 195 -4.19 -5.23 9.42
N ALA A 196 -3.91 -6.53 9.31
CA ALA A 196 -2.58 -7.05 9.02
C ALA A 196 -2.05 -6.55 7.67
N ARG A 197 -2.88 -6.61 6.62
CA ARG A 197 -2.52 -6.13 5.27
C ARG A 197 -2.28 -4.62 5.25
N ALA A 198 -3.14 -3.85 5.91
CA ALA A 198 -2.94 -2.40 6.07
C ALA A 198 -1.67 -2.05 6.86
N LEU A 199 -1.36 -2.80 7.93
CA LEU A 199 -0.13 -2.63 8.71
C LEU A 199 1.12 -2.93 7.87
N ALA A 200 1.10 -4.02 7.09
CA ALA A 200 2.21 -4.37 6.19
C ALA A 200 2.45 -3.26 5.15
N THR A 201 1.38 -2.74 4.55
CA THR A 201 1.44 -1.58 3.63
C THR A 201 2.00 -0.34 4.31
N LEU A 202 1.53 -0.01 5.52
CA LEU A 202 2.04 1.12 6.29
C LEU A 202 3.54 1.01 6.56
N ILE A 203 4.02 -0.17 6.94
CA ILE A 203 5.45 -0.42 7.19
C ILE A 203 6.26 -0.18 5.92
N LEU A 204 5.83 -0.72 4.77
CA LEU A 204 6.50 -0.48 3.49
C LEU A 204 6.54 1.01 3.16
N TYR A 205 5.43 1.72 3.33
CA TYR A 205 5.34 3.14 3.00
C TYR A 205 6.27 3.97 3.88
N LYS A 206 6.20 3.74 5.20
CA LYS A 206 7.01 4.45 6.19
C LYS A 206 8.51 4.27 6.02
N LEU A 207 8.93 3.12 5.51
CA LEU A 207 10.33 2.79 5.28
C LEU A 207 10.78 3.08 3.84
N GLY A 208 10.00 3.85 3.09
CA GLY A 208 10.38 4.36 1.77
C GLY A 208 10.17 3.39 0.61
N TYR A 209 9.43 2.29 0.82
CA TYR A 209 9.03 1.32 -0.21
C TYR A 209 7.56 1.54 -0.63
N ASP A 210 7.12 2.80 -0.69
CA ASP A 210 5.76 3.15 -1.09
C ASP A 210 5.52 2.94 -2.59
N THR A 211 6.57 2.94 -3.43
CA THR A 211 6.51 2.75 -4.89
C THR A 211 5.46 3.62 -5.58
N LYS A 212 5.35 4.88 -5.14
CA LYS A 212 4.30 5.82 -5.58
C LYS A 212 2.87 5.31 -5.35
N ARG A 213 2.69 4.29 -4.51
CA ARG A 213 1.41 3.70 -4.08
C ARG A 213 0.62 3.11 -5.24
N LEU A 214 1.36 2.44 -6.14
CA LEU A 214 0.83 1.94 -7.42
C LEU A 214 0.49 0.45 -7.42
N PHE A 215 0.68 -0.27 -6.30
CA PHE A 215 0.43 -1.71 -6.25
C PHE A 215 -0.58 -2.10 -5.16
N SER A 216 -1.18 -3.27 -5.36
CA SER A 216 -2.10 -3.92 -4.43
C SER A 216 -1.59 -5.32 -4.15
N LEU A 217 -1.03 -5.53 -2.96
CA LEU A 217 -0.56 -6.86 -2.56
C LEU A 217 -1.73 -7.83 -2.36
N GLU A 218 -2.90 -7.33 -2.02
CA GLU A 218 -4.10 -8.13 -1.81
C GLU A 218 -4.57 -8.81 -3.09
N GLU A 219 -4.36 -8.21 -4.26
CA GLU A 219 -4.62 -8.85 -5.56
C GLU A 219 -3.78 -10.14 -5.71
N HIS A 220 -2.52 -10.12 -5.29
CA HIS A 220 -1.66 -11.30 -5.37
C HIS A 220 -2.17 -12.45 -4.47
N TYR A 221 -2.53 -12.14 -3.23
CA TYR A 221 -3.07 -13.15 -2.30
C TYR A 221 -4.39 -13.72 -2.79
N ASP A 222 -5.23 -12.86 -3.35
CA ASP A 222 -6.53 -13.26 -3.80
C ASP A 222 -6.48 -14.19 -5.04
N LEU A 223 -5.54 -13.94 -5.96
CA LEU A 223 -5.27 -14.82 -7.12
C LEU A 223 -4.88 -16.25 -6.71
N ASN A 224 -4.25 -16.42 -5.55
CA ASN A 224 -3.91 -17.73 -4.99
C ASN A 224 -4.18 -17.79 -3.48
N LEU A 225 -5.46 -17.71 -3.12
CA LEU A 225 -5.89 -17.68 -1.73
C LEU A 225 -5.48 -18.93 -0.94
N ALA A 226 -5.50 -20.10 -1.59
CA ALA A 226 -5.03 -21.35 -0.99
C ALA A 226 -3.53 -21.30 -0.67
N GLY A 227 -2.72 -20.76 -1.59
CA GLY A 227 -1.29 -20.55 -1.38
C GLY A 227 -1.00 -19.56 -0.24
N TYR A 228 -1.75 -18.46 -0.16
CA TYR A 228 -1.63 -17.48 0.93
C TYR A 228 -1.84 -18.12 2.30
N TYR A 229 -2.93 -18.88 2.49
CA TYR A 229 -3.20 -19.55 3.76
C TYR A 229 -2.22 -20.69 4.05
N SER A 230 -1.78 -21.43 3.03
CA SER A 230 -0.76 -22.47 3.18
C SER A 230 0.58 -21.90 3.65
N ALA A 231 0.99 -20.75 3.09
CA ALA A 231 2.22 -20.06 3.49
C ALA A 231 2.15 -19.51 4.92
N LEU A 232 0.99 -19.05 5.39
CA LEU A 232 0.81 -18.69 6.80
C LEU A 232 0.88 -19.92 7.71
N GLN A 233 0.24 -21.02 7.30
CA GLN A 233 0.18 -22.26 8.07
C GLN A 233 1.55 -22.91 8.26
N SER A 234 2.46 -22.79 7.29
CA SER A 234 3.81 -23.40 7.39
C SER A 234 4.58 -22.99 8.64
N ALA A 235 4.32 -21.79 9.16
CA ALA A 235 4.87 -21.31 10.42
C ALA A 235 3.88 -21.49 11.60
N GLN A 236 2.59 -21.20 11.40
CA GLN A 236 1.56 -21.27 12.45
C GLN A 236 1.40 -22.66 13.08
N GLU A 237 1.61 -23.74 12.31
CA GLU A 237 1.55 -25.12 12.82
C GLU A 237 2.57 -25.38 13.94
N ASN A 238 3.69 -24.64 13.93
CA ASN A 238 4.76 -24.79 14.91
C ASN A 238 4.84 -23.61 15.88
N ARG A 239 3.80 -22.76 15.96
CA ARG A 239 3.82 -21.56 16.80
C ARG A 239 4.12 -21.89 18.27
N ASP A 240 4.86 -21.00 18.91
CA ASP A 240 5.26 -21.08 20.33
C ASP A 240 6.15 -22.30 20.65
N ASN A 241 6.70 -22.97 19.61
CA ASN A 241 7.69 -24.02 19.77
C ASN A 241 8.96 -23.73 18.96
N GLU A 242 10.01 -24.51 19.19
CA GLU A 242 11.33 -24.24 18.62
C GLU A 242 11.38 -24.30 17.07
N ARG A 243 10.37 -24.92 16.44
CA ARG A 243 10.24 -25.11 15.00
C ARG A 243 9.41 -24.01 14.32
N GLU A 244 8.90 -23.01 15.04
CA GLU A 244 8.29 -21.82 14.42
C GLU A 244 9.36 -21.10 13.60
N GLU A 245 9.13 -21.02 12.29
CA GLU A 245 10.13 -20.61 11.31
C GLU A 245 9.39 -19.91 10.14
N LEU A 246 9.80 -18.68 9.82
CA LEU A 246 9.05 -17.78 8.93
C LEU A 246 9.61 -17.75 7.49
N THR A 247 10.66 -18.49 7.14
CA THR A 247 11.32 -18.41 5.82
C THR A 247 10.34 -18.65 4.68
N LEU A 248 9.53 -19.71 4.74
CA LEU A 248 8.56 -20.02 3.68
C LEU A 248 7.48 -18.93 3.54
N TRP A 249 7.03 -18.37 4.66
CA TRP A 249 6.11 -17.24 4.66
C TRP A 249 6.78 -16.00 4.03
N LEU A 250 8.01 -15.66 4.43
CA LEU A 250 8.72 -14.50 3.92
C LEU A 250 9.07 -14.64 2.44
N GLU A 251 9.39 -15.84 1.97
CA GLU A 251 9.55 -16.15 0.55
C GLU A 251 8.26 -15.86 -0.22
N TYR A 252 7.12 -16.34 0.26
CA TYR A 252 5.81 -16.11 -0.36
C TYR A 252 5.44 -14.62 -0.35
N PHE A 253 5.62 -13.95 0.79
CA PHE A 253 5.33 -12.53 0.97
C PHE A 253 6.18 -11.66 0.03
N ALA A 254 7.49 -11.89 0.00
CA ALA A 254 8.42 -11.16 -0.87
C ALA A 254 8.17 -11.49 -2.36
N GLU A 255 7.83 -12.73 -2.71
CA GLU A 255 7.46 -13.10 -4.07
C GLU A 255 6.21 -12.34 -4.55
N GLY A 256 5.21 -12.19 -3.68
CA GLY A 256 4.03 -11.38 -3.97
C GLY A 256 4.37 -9.93 -4.30
N ILE A 257 5.16 -9.27 -3.46
CA ILE A 257 5.61 -7.89 -3.70
C ILE A 257 6.45 -7.83 -4.98
N ALA A 258 7.39 -8.75 -5.18
CA ALA A 258 8.25 -8.77 -6.36
C ALA A 258 7.42 -8.87 -7.65
N ASN A 259 6.41 -9.73 -7.69
CA ASN A 259 5.54 -9.91 -8.85
C ASN A 259 4.68 -8.68 -9.12
N GLU A 260 4.10 -8.09 -8.07
CA GLU A 260 3.32 -6.87 -8.16
C GLU A 260 4.15 -5.68 -8.67
N LEU A 261 5.34 -5.47 -8.12
CA LEU A 261 6.22 -4.39 -8.59
C LEU A 261 6.76 -4.63 -10.00
N THR A 262 7.09 -5.87 -10.36
CA THR A 262 7.49 -6.20 -11.75
C THR A 262 6.36 -5.90 -12.73
N ARG A 263 5.10 -6.13 -12.33
CA ARG A 263 3.93 -5.80 -13.16
C ARG A 263 3.77 -4.31 -13.35
N ILE A 264 3.93 -3.51 -12.30
CA ILE A 264 3.88 -2.04 -12.38
C ILE A 264 5.05 -1.49 -13.20
N GLU A 265 6.26 -2.00 -12.99
CA GLU A 265 7.43 -1.69 -13.81
C GLU A 265 7.12 -1.91 -15.30
N LYS A 266 6.58 -3.08 -15.66
CA LYS A 266 6.21 -3.38 -17.04
C LYS A 266 5.15 -2.41 -17.58
N GLN A 267 4.10 -2.11 -16.80
CA GLN A 267 3.07 -1.13 -17.19
C GLN A 267 3.67 0.25 -17.47
N ILE A 268 4.59 0.71 -16.62
CA ILE A 268 5.30 1.99 -16.78
C ILE A 268 6.15 1.97 -18.06
N LEU A 269 6.90 0.89 -18.30
CA LEU A 269 7.72 0.73 -19.50
C LEU A 269 6.88 0.66 -20.77
N ASP A 270 5.73 0.00 -20.73
CA ASP A 270 4.80 -0.10 -21.86
C ASP A 270 4.17 1.27 -22.17
N ILE A 271 3.77 2.04 -21.16
CA ILE A 271 3.34 3.44 -21.31
C ILE A 271 4.45 4.28 -21.96
N SER A 272 5.71 4.04 -21.62
CA SER A 272 6.85 4.74 -22.23
C SER A 272 7.14 4.32 -23.69
N ARG A 273 6.66 3.15 -24.13
CA ARG A 273 6.94 2.56 -25.45
C ARG A 273 5.80 2.74 -26.45
N ASP A 274 4.56 2.90 -26.00
CA ASP A 274 3.38 3.04 -26.85
C ASP A 274 3.51 4.26 -27.78
N LYS A 275 3.50 3.99 -29.09
CA LYS A 275 3.67 4.98 -30.17
C LYS A 275 2.48 5.96 -30.26
N ALA A 276 1.26 5.51 -29.99
CA ALA A 276 0.07 6.37 -30.01
C ALA A 276 0.01 7.29 -28.78
N LEU A 277 0.53 6.82 -27.65
CA LEU A 277 0.77 7.62 -26.46
C LEU A 277 1.96 8.56 -26.64
N LYS A 278 3.04 8.14 -27.31
CA LYS A 278 4.11 9.02 -27.80
C LYS A 278 3.61 10.06 -28.80
N ASP A 279 2.59 9.79 -29.59
CA ASP A 279 1.99 10.76 -30.51
C ASP A 279 1.08 11.76 -29.75
N LYS A 280 0.38 11.31 -28.70
CA LYS A 280 -0.34 12.19 -27.75
C LYS A 280 0.59 13.00 -26.84
N LEU A 281 1.69 12.40 -26.42
CA LEU A 281 2.80 13.02 -25.67
C LEU A 281 3.64 13.92 -26.60
N GLY A 282 3.73 13.59 -27.88
CA GLY A 282 4.40 14.35 -28.94
C GLY A 282 3.58 15.57 -29.40
N GLN A 283 2.27 15.59 -29.15
CA GLN A 283 1.50 16.84 -29.21
C GLN A 283 1.79 17.78 -28.03
N LEU A 284 2.41 17.28 -26.96
CA LEU A 284 2.84 18.00 -25.76
C LEU A 284 4.36 17.85 -25.60
N GLU A 285 5.15 18.26 -26.61
CA GLU A 285 6.62 18.21 -26.55
C GLU A 285 7.16 19.02 -25.36
N LEU A 286 7.28 18.38 -24.19
CA LEU A 286 7.94 18.96 -23.05
C LEU A 286 9.44 18.77 -23.22
N ASN A 287 10.17 19.88 -23.29
CA ASN A 287 11.61 19.82 -23.24
C ASN A 287 12.09 19.37 -21.84
N GLU A 288 13.36 18.97 -21.74
CA GLU A 288 13.94 18.42 -20.50
C GLU A 288 13.77 19.34 -19.29
N ARG A 289 13.79 20.66 -19.49
CA ARG A 289 13.58 21.65 -18.41
C ARG A 289 12.12 21.71 -17.99
N GLN A 290 11.18 21.66 -18.92
CA GLN A 290 9.75 21.62 -18.64
C GLN A 290 9.38 20.37 -17.85
N MET A 291 9.90 19.20 -18.21
CA MET A 291 9.72 17.96 -17.44
C MET A 291 10.25 18.13 -16.01
N LYS A 292 11.50 18.60 -15.85
CA LYS A 292 12.10 18.82 -14.52
C LYS A 292 11.35 19.86 -13.68
N ALA A 293 10.73 20.85 -14.32
CA ALA A 293 9.92 21.86 -13.64
C ALA A 293 8.60 21.28 -13.13
N VAL A 294 7.92 20.46 -13.92
CA VAL A 294 6.73 19.71 -13.49
C VAL A 294 7.08 18.81 -12.30
N SER A 295 8.17 18.04 -12.38
CA SER A 295 8.65 17.23 -11.25
C SER A 295 8.98 18.04 -10.00
N HIS A 296 9.52 19.26 -10.16
CA HIS A 296 9.81 20.14 -9.03
C HIS A 296 8.53 20.63 -8.35
N ILE A 297 7.53 21.08 -9.12
CA ILE A 297 6.26 21.56 -8.57
C ILE A 297 5.50 20.44 -7.87
N LEU A 298 5.58 19.19 -8.36
CA LEU A 298 5.00 18.04 -7.67
C LEU A 298 5.61 17.80 -6.29
N LYS A 299 6.92 18.05 -6.14
CA LYS A 299 7.64 17.82 -4.88
C LYS A 299 7.50 18.98 -3.89
N TYR A 300 7.45 20.22 -4.39
CA TYR A 300 7.50 21.43 -3.55
C TYR A 300 6.25 22.31 -3.69
N GLU A 301 5.17 21.74 -4.24
CA GLU A 301 3.83 22.29 -4.47
C GLU A 301 3.75 23.48 -5.44
N ARG A 302 4.81 24.27 -5.58
CA ARG A 302 4.86 25.45 -6.44
C ARG A 302 6.26 25.73 -6.98
N ILE A 303 6.32 26.56 -8.01
CA ILE A 303 7.57 27.21 -8.45
C ILE A 303 7.30 28.65 -8.89
N THR A 304 8.22 29.55 -8.57
CA THR A 304 8.28 30.91 -9.13
C THR A 304 9.21 30.96 -10.34
N ASN A 305 9.04 31.97 -11.19
CA ASN A 305 9.97 32.20 -12.31
C ASN A 305 11.43 32.36 -11.84
N ARG A 306 11.66 32.99 -10.67
CA ARG A 306 12.99 33.20 -10.09
C ARG A 306 13.63 31.88 -9.67
N GLU A 307 12.87 30.99 -9.05
CA GLU A 307 13.33 29.64 -8.69
C GLU A 307 13.64 28.81 -9.93
N TYR A 308 12.79 28.88 -10.97
CA TYR A 308 13.04 28.23 -12.25
C TYR A 308 14.38 28.66 -12.86
N VAL A 309 14.60 29.98 -12.97
CA VAL A 309 15.84 30.57 -13.49
C VAL A 309 17.06 30.06 -12.71
N LYS A 310 17.01 30.14 -11.38
CA LYS A 310 18.12 29.71 -10.52
C LYS A 310 18.39 28.21 -10.63
N LYS A 311 17.33 27.40 -10.71
CA LYS A 311 17.42 25.93 -10.71
C LYS A 311 17.92 25.37 -12.03
N PHE A 312 17.49 25.96 -13.15
CA PHE A 312 17.78 25.43 -14.49
C PHE A 312 18.83 26.23 -15.25
N GLY A 313 19.38 27.29 -14.65
CA GLY A 313 20.47 28.08 -15.24
C GLY A 313 20.06 28.78 -16.55
N VAL A 314 18.78 29.15 -16.69
CA VAL A 314 18.24 29.74 -17.92
C VAL A 314 17.91 31.22 -17.76
N SER A 315 17.76 31.94 -18.87
CA SER A 315 17.31 33.33 -18.86
C SER A 315 15.87 33.46 -18.32
N ASN A 316 15.53 34.65 -17.81
CA ASN A 316 14.16 34.98 -17.40
C ASN A 316 13.14 34.80 -18.55
N ALA A 317 13.55 35.06 -19.79
CA ALA A 317 12.69 34.92 -20.97
C ALA A 317 12.40 33.45 -21.28
N THR A 318 13.42 32.58 -21.16
CA THR A 318 13.28 31.12 -21.34
C THR A 318 12.37 30.53 -20.26
N ALA A 319 12.60 30.89 -18.99
CA ALA A 319 11.78 30.40 -17.88
C ALA A 319 10.29 30.77 -18.05
N LYS A 320 10.00 32.03 -18.42
CA LYS A 320 8.62 32.46 -18.70
C LYS A 320 8.01 31.70 -19.86
N ARG A 321 8.76 31.46 -20.93
CA ARG A 321 8.29 30.69 -22.09
C ARG A 321 7.94 29.26 -21.70
N ASP A 322 8.88 28.56 -21.06
CA ASP A 322 8.70 27.18 -20.63
C ASP A 322 7.48 27.05 -19.68
N LEU A 323 7.32 27.97 -18.71
CA LEU A 323 6.19 27.99 -17.77
C LEU A 323 4.85 28.36 -18.40
N ASN A 324 4.84 29.27 -19.38
CA ASN A 324 3.63 29.65 -20.10
C ASN A 324 3.17 28.54 -21.05
N GLU A 325 4.09 27.85 -21.74
CA GLU A 325 3.78 26.68 -22.56
C GLU A 325 3.15 25.57 -21.70
N LEU A 326 3.73 25.29 -20.53
CA LEU A 326 3.16 24.36 -19.56
C LEU A 326 1.76 24.79 -19.07
N THR A 327 1.52 26.09 -18.93
CA THR A 327 0.20 26.64 -18.56
C THR A 327 -0.80 26.52 -19.72
N SER A 328 -0.40 26.79 -20.96
CA SER A 328 -1.26 26.64 -22.14
C SER A 328 -1.63 25.19 -22.43
N MET A 329 -0.73 24.26 -22.10
CA MET A 329 -0.96 22.82 -22.12
C MET A 329 -1.87 22.33 -20.98
N LYS A 330 -2.35 23.23 -20.10
CA LYS A 330 -3.15 22.92 -18.92
C LYS A 330 -2.46 21.95 -17.94
N LEU A 331 -1.13 21.97 -17.91
CA LEU A 331 -0.34 21.20 -16.93
C LEU A 331 -0.10 22.02 -15.67
N LEU A 332 0.05 23.34 -15.82
CA LEU A 332 0.23 24.28 -14.72
C LEU A 332 -0.91 25.29 -14.66
N MET A 333 -1.15 25.80 -13.46
CA MET A 333 -2.01 26.94 -13.19
C MET A 333 -1.17 28.04 -12.53
N GLN A 334 -1.28 29.26 -13.07
CA GLN A 334 -0.68 30.44 -12.47
C GLN A 334 -1.54 30.94 -11.30
N LYS A 335 -0.90 31.25 -10.16
CA LYS A 335 -1.51 31.86 -8.96
C LYS A 335 -0.72 33.11 -8.54
N GLY A 336 -1.37 34.01 -7.81
CA GLY A 336 -0.79 35.28 -7.36
C GLY A 336 -0.88 36.42 -8.40
N ARG A 337 -0.34 37.61 -8.05
CA ARG A 337 -0.34 38.80 -8.93
C ARG A 337 0.98 39.57 -8.83
N GLY A 338 1.43 40.13 -9.95
CA GLY A 338 2.66 40.95 -10.00
C GLY A 338 3.90 40.18 -9.54
N ARG A 339 4.56 40.65 -8.47
CA ARG A 339 5.79 40.03 -7.94
C ARG A 339 5.55 38.73 -7.14
N SER A 340 4.30 38.40 -6.81
CA SER A 340 3.94 37.18 -6.05
C SER A 340 3.44 36.03 -6.94
N VAL A 341 3.71 36.08 -8.25
CA VAL A 341 3.30 35.02 -9.18
C VAL A 341 4.08 33.73 -8.93
N TYR A 342 3.36 32.62 -8.82
CA TYR A 342 3.88 31.26 -8.79
C TYR A 342 2.99 30.33 -9.61
N TYR A 343 3.52 29.15 -9.95
CA TYR A 343 2.84 28.13 -10.74
C TYR A 343 2.68 26.88 -9.91
N ILE A 344 1.49 26.26 -9.98
CA ILE A 344 1.14 25.00 -9.33
C ILE A 344 0.66 24.00 -10.38
N ILE A 345 0.59 22.72 -10.04
CA ILE A 345 -0.04 21.71 -10.91
C ILE A 345 -1.53 22.04 -11.07
N MET A 346 -2.02 21.91 -12.29
CA MET A 346 -3.46 21.99 -12.57
C MET A 346 -4.12 20.69 -12.09
N THR A 347 -4.92 20.78 -11.02
CA THR A 347 -5.73 19.68 -10.46
C THR A 347 -6.95 19.39 -11.30
#